data_AF-A0A7K1SVK0-F1
#
_entry.id   AF-A0A7K1SVK0-F1
#
_cell.length_a   1.000
_cell.length_b   1.000
_cell.length_c   1.000
_cell.angle_alpha   90.00
_cell.angle_beta   90.00
_cell.angle_gamma   90.00
#
_symmetry.space_group_name_H-M   'P 1'
#
loop_
_entity.id
_entity.type
_entity.pdbx_description
1 polymer ?
#
loop_
_entity_poly.entity_id
_entity_poly.type
_entity_poly.pdbx_seq_one_letter_code
_entity_poly.pdbx_strand_id
1 'polypeptide(L)' 'MKVLLDIKDDKASSLLEVLKGLHYVKTIPITDSKALLIKEIKEAVEEMKLIKAGKKQGRNAEDFLNEL' A
#
# COMPACT_ATOMS: atom_id res chain seq x y z
N MET A 1 11.33 -9.39 0.63
CA MET A 1 9.92 -9.34 0.17
C MET A 1 9.12 -8.51 1.17
N LYS A 2 8.17 -7.66 0.75
CA LYS A 2 7.29 -6.89 1.64
C LYS A 2 5.84 -7.28 1.36
N VAL A 3 5.07 -7.60 2.40
CA VAL A 3 3.69 -8.09 2.31
C VAL A 3 2.82 -7.26 3.24
N LEU A 4 1.63 -6.88 2.78
CA LEU A 4 0.56 -6.28 3.61
C LEU A 4 -0.41 -7.40 3.99
N LEU A 5 -0.76 -7.47 5.27
CA LEU A 5 -1.67 -8.47 5.82
C LEU A 5 -2.89 -7.73 6.36
N ASP A 6 -4.06 -8.10 5.87
CA ASP A 6 -5.35 -7.66 6.42
C ASP A 6 -5.80 -8.72 7.43
N ILE A 7 -5.85 -8.36 8.70
CA ILE A 7 -6.08 -9.28 9.82
C ILE A 7 -7.20 -8.69 10.66
N LYS A 8 -8.17 -9.51 11.03
CA LYS A 8 -9.20 -9.09 11.99
C LYS A 8 -8.56 -8.74 13.33
N ASP A 9 -9.00 -7.64 13.95
CA ASP A 9 -8.44 -7.13 15.20
C ASP A 9 -8.41 -8.18 16.32
N ASP A 10 -9.43 -9.03 16.41
CA ASP A 10 -9.54 -10.09 17.43
C ASP A 10 -8.51 -11.22 17.26
N LYS A 11 -7.83 -11.28 16.11
CA LYS A 11 -6.78 -12.25 15.77
C LYS A 11 -5.41 -11.62 15.55
N ALA A 12 -5.33 -10.30 15.40
CA ALA A 12 -4.09 -9.58 15.12
C ALA A 12 -3.03 -9.81 16.21
N SER A 13 -3.43 -9.76 17.48
CA SER A 13 -2.53 -10.00 18.62
C SER A 13 -1.90 -11.39 18.59
N SER A 14 -2.69 -12.44 18.33
CA SER A 14 -2.20 -13.83 18.28
C SER A 14 -1.23 -14.05 17.12
N LEU A 15 -1.53 -13.49 15.94
CA LEU A 15 -0.63 -13.62 14.79
C LEU A 15 0.67 -12.84 14.99
N LEU A 16 0.62 -11.66 15.61
CA LEU A 16 1.82 -10.87 15.94
C LEU A 16 2.76 -11.61 16.89
N GLU A 17 2.25 -12.37 17.86
CA GLU A 17 3.09 -13.20 18.74
C GLU A 17 3.85 -14.28 17.97
N VAL A 18 3.18 -14.96 17.03
CA VAL A 18 3.82 -15.95 16.16
C VAL A 18 4.91 -15.30 15.31
N LEU A 19 4.60 -14.14 14.71
CA LEU A 19 5.56 -13.43 13.85
C LEU A 19 6.76 -12.89 14.64
N LYS A 20 6.59 -12.50 15.90
CA LYS A 20 7.70 -12.09 16.79
C LYS A 20 8.68 -13.24 17.07
N GLY A 21 8.21 -14.49 17.07
CA GLY A 21 9.07 -15.67 17.22
C GLY A 21 9.94 -15.96 16.00
N LEU A 22 9.63 -15.36 14.84
CA LEU A 22 10.37 -15.54 13.60
C LEU A 22 11.44 -14.45 13.47
N HIS A 23 12.69 -14.76 13.84
CA HIS A 23 13.82 -13.81 13.80
C HIS A 23 14.11 -13.19 12.42
N TYR A 24 13.63 -13.82 11.34
CA TYR A 24 13.79 -13.35 9.97
C TYR A 24 12.64 -12.44 9.50
N VAL A 25 11.63 -12.18 10.34
CA VAL A 25 10.47 -11.34 10.01
C VAL A 25 10.47 -10.09 10.87
N LYS A 26 10.37 -8.92 10.23
CA LYS A 26 10.17 -7.64 10.92
C LYS A 26 8.72 -7.21 10.79
N THR A 27 8.00 -7.16 11.90
CA THR A 27 6.61 -6.68 11.94
C THR A 27 6.59 -5.19 12.26
N ILE A 28 5.82 -4.41 11.50
CA ILE A 28 5.55 -2.99 11.77
C ILE A 28 4.03 -2.83 11.77
N PRO A 29 3.39 -2.55 12.91
CA PRO A 29 1.97 -2.28 12.94
C PRO A 29 1.68 -0.96 12.22
N ILE A 30 0.67 -0.99 11.37
CA ILE A 30 0.19 0.18 10.62
C ILE A 30 -1.27 0.37 10.98
N THR A 31 -1.68 1.63 11.16
CA THR A 31 -3.10 1.98 11.32
C THR A 31 -3.81 1.88 9.97
N ASP A 32 -5.13 1.69 9.96
CA ASP A 32 -5.91 1.54 8.73
C ASP A 32 -5.68 2.69 7.74
N SER A 33 -5.68 3.93 8.24
CA SER A 33 -5.42 5.12 7.41
C SER A 33 -4.03 5.10 6.77
N LYS A 34 -3.02 4.57 7.46
CA LYS A 34 -1.66 4.43 6.92
C LYS A 34 -1.57 3.28 5.92
N ALA A 35 -2.30 2.18 6.15
CA ALA A 35 -2.36 1.06 5.24
C ALA A 35 -3.00 1.46 3.89
N LEU A 36 -4.11 2.19 3.95
CA LEU A 36 -4.78 2.73 2.77
C LEU A 36 -3.86 3.67 1.99
N LEU A 37 -3.24 4.64 2.66
CA LEU A 37 -2.31 5.59 2.03
C LEU A 37 -1.14 4.88 1.33
N ILE A 38 -0.54 3.87 1.98
CA ILE A 38 0.57 3.11 1.39
C ILE A 38 0.11 2.35 0.14
N LYS A 39 -1.10 1.79 0.16
CA LYS A 39 -1.69 1.10 -1.00
C LYS A 39 -1.92 2.08 -2.15
N GLU A 40 -2.60 3.20 -1.88
CA GLU A 40 -2.91 4.24 -2.88
C GLU A 40 -1.65 4.83 -3.50
N ILE A 41 -0.64 5.18 -2.69
CA ILE A 41 0.64 5.70 -3.19
C ILE A 41 1.34 4.64 -4.05
N LYS A 42 1.35 3.37 -3.63
CA LYS A 42 2.01 2.31 -4.40
C LYS A 42 1.31 2.11 -5.75
N GLU A 43 -0.01 2.11 -5.78
CA GLU A 43 -0.80 2.02 -7.00
C GLU A 43 -0.51 3.22 -7.91
N ALA A 44 -0.55 4.45 -7.40
CA ALA A 44 -0.22 5.66 -8.15
C ALA A 44 1.19 5.63 -8.74
N VAL A 45 2.18 5.15 -7.98
CA VAL A 45 3.57 5.03 -8.45
C VAL A 45 3.69 3.99 -9.57
N GLU A 46 3.00 2.84 -9.47
CA GLU A 46 2.98 1.85 -10.54
C GLU A 46 2.28 2.39 -11.80
N GLU A 47 1.17 3.12 -11.65
CA GLU A 47 0.53 3.79 -12.78
C GLU A 47 1.46 4.80 -13.46
N MET A 48 2.16 5.61 -12.68
CA MET A 48 3.14 6.56 -13.19
C MET A 48 4.29 5.88 -13.93
N LYS A 49 4.74 4.70 -13.48
CA LYS A 49 5.72 3.90 -14.21
C LYS A 49 5.17 3.43 -15.55
N LEU A 50 3.91 3.00 -15.61
CA LEU A 50 3.27 2.59 -16.88
C LEU A 50 3.10 3.75 -17.85
N ILE A 51 2.78 4.95 -17.35
CA ILE A 51 2.71 6.18 -18.14
C ILE A 51 4.10 6.52 -18.70
N LYS A 52 5.13 6.51 -17.86
CA LYS A 52 6.52 6.75 -18.29
C LYS A 52 7.02 5.70 -19.28
N ALA A 53 6.54 4.46 -19.19
CA ALA A 53 6.86 3.38 -20.13
C ALA A 53 6.06 3.46 -21.45
N GLY A 54 5.21 4.47 -21.64
CA GLY A 54 4.37 4.65 -22.83
C GLY A 54 3.21 3.64 -22.94
N LYS A 55 2.95 2.85 -21.89
CA LYS A 55 1.90 1.81 -21.88
C LYS A 55 0.53 2.32 -21.44
N LYS A 56 0.47 3.50 -20.84
CA LYS A 56 -0.77 4.14 -20.37
C LYS A 56 -0.69 5.64 -20.70
N GLN A 57 -1.78 6.24 -21.16
CA GLN A 57 -1.82 7.69 -21.36
C GLN A 57 -2.05 8.37 -20.01
N GLY A 58 -1.15 9.26 -19.63
CA GLY A 58 -1.38 10.18 -18.52
C GLY A 58 -2.31 11.30 -18.96
N ARG A 59 -3.15 11.79 -18.04
CA ARG A 59 -3.91 13.03 -18.23
C ARG A 59 -3.23 14.17 -17.48
N ASN A 60 -3.40 15.40 -17.95
CA ASN A 60 -2.92 16.57 -17.22
C ASN A 60 -3.67 16.67 -15.88
N ALA A 61 -2.94 16.96 -14.81
CA ALA A 61 -3.50 17.12 -13.47
C ALA A 61 -4.37 18.38 -13.36
N GLU A 62 -4.00 19.48 -14.02
CA GLU A 62 -4.80 20.72 -14.03
C GLU A 62 -6.16 20.48 -14.71
N ASP A 63 -6.17 19.80 -15.86
CA ASP A 63 -7.40 19.46 -16.56
C ASP A 63 -8.29 18.50 -15.76
N PHE A 64 -7.70 17.61 -14.96
CA PHE A 64 -8.46 16.76 -14.03
C PHE A 64 -9.11 17.54 -12.90
N LEU A 65 -8.37 18.46 -12.28
CA LEU A 65 -8.88 19.24 -11.16
C LEU A 65 -9.96 20.24 -11.60
N ASN A 66 -9.92 20.70 -12.84
CA ASN A 66 -10.93 21.60 -13.40
C ASN A 66 -12.24 20.88 -13.83
N GLU A 67 -12.24 19.54 -13.90
CA GLU A 67 -13.44 18.74 -14.24
C GLU A 67 -14.25 18.24 -13.02
N LEU A 68 -13.70 18.39 -11.81
CA LEU A 68 -14.33 17.98 -10.54
C LEU A 68 -15.01 19.16 -9.84
#